data_AF-A0A2V6GBE3-F1
#
_entry.id   AF-A0A2V6GBE3-F1
#
_cell.length_a   1.000
_cell.length_b   1.000
_cell.length_c   1.000
_cell.angle_alpha   90.00
_cell.angle_beta   90.00
_cell.angle_gamma   90.00
#
_symmetry.space_group_name_H-M   'P 1'
#
loop_
_entity.id
_entity.type
_entity.pdbx_description
1 polymer ?
#
loop_
_entity_poly.entity_id
_entity_poly.type
_entity_poly.pdbx_seq_one_letter_code
_entity_poly.pdbx_strand_id
1 'polypeptide(L)' 'SEMEMMPGMKTPVREVLKMTDKDHMMMEWYETHGGQEKKTMEIAYTRAGKK' A
#
# COMPACT_ATOMS: atom_id res chain seq x y z
N SER A 1 0.49 16.44 -17.29
CA SER A 1 -0.71 16.76 -16.53
C SER A 1 -0.89 15.75 -15.43
N GLU A 2 -0.76 16.15 -14.17
CA GLU A 2 -1.32 15.39 -13.06
C GLU A 2 -2.84 15.60 -13.11
N MET A 3 -3.61 14.54 -13.37
CA MET A 3 -5.06 14.61 -13.23
C MET A 3 -5.38 14.60 -11.75
N GLU A 4 -5.99 15.67 -11.23
CA GLU A 4 -6.53 15.67 -9.87
C GLU A 4 -7.63 14.61 -9.78
N MET A 5 -7.53 13.72 -8.78
CA MET A 5 -8.55 12.70 -8.56
C MET A 5 -9.86 13.40 -8.18
N MET A 6 -10.86 13.33 -9.07
CA MET A 6 -12.18 13.85 -8.76
C MET A 6 -12.89 12.93 -7.74
N PRO A 7 -13.60 13.50 -6.76
CA PRO A 7 -14.43 12.72 -5.85
C PRO A 7 -15.38 11.79 -6.62
N GLY A 8 -15.40 10.50 -6.27
CA GLY A 8 -16.24 9.50 -6.91
C GLY A 8 -15.63 8.77 -8.12
N MET A 9 -14.44 9.17 -8.59
CA MET A 9 -13.69 8.36 -9.55
C MET A 9 -13.07 7.14 -8.87
N LYS A 10 -13.14 5.98 -9.54
CA LYS A 10 -12.46 4.75 -9.08
C LYS A 10 -10.97 4.86 -9.38
N THR A 11 -10.15 4.75 -8.36
CA THR A 11 -8.68 4.68 -8.50
C THR A 11 -8.24 3.22 -8.52
N PRO A 12 -7.47 2.77 -9.52
CA PRO A 12 -6.85 1.46 -9.47
C PRO A 12 -5.88 1.36 -8.30
N VAL A 13 -6.04 0.31 -7.51
CA VAL A 13 -5.22 0.01 -6.34
C VAL A 13 -4.55 -1.34 -6.51
N ARG A 14 -3.29 -1.44 -6.11
CA ARG A 14 -2.56 -2.70 -5.94
C ARG A 14 -2.06 -2.82 -4.51
N GLU A 15 -2.54 -3.86 -3.82
CA GLU A 15 -2.09 -4.24 -2.49
C GLU A 15 -1.03 -5.34 -2.60
N VAL A 16 0.09 -5.18 -1.91
CA VAL A 16 1.13 -6.21 -1.79
C VAL A 16 1.33 -6.55 -0.33
N LEU A 17 1.05 -7.80 0.02
CA LEU A 17 1.35 -8.34 1.34
C LEU A 17 2.58 -9.23 1.27
N LYS A 18 3.60 -8.89 2.04
CA LYS A 18 4.84 -9.67 2.19
C LYS A 18 4.87 -10.24 3.61
N MET A 19 4.86 -11.56 3.73
CA MET A 19 5.14 -12.26 4.98
C MET A 19 6.62 -12.64 4.96
N THR A 20 7.47 -11.83 5.58
CA THR A 20 8.93 -12.07 5.55
C THR A 20 9.33 -13.18 6.50
N ASP A 21 8.64 -13.31 7.63
CA ASP A 21 8.68 -14.46 8.52
C ASP A 21 7.43 -14.51 9.41
N LYS A 22 7.41 -15.35 10.45
CA LYS A 22 6.26 -15.54 11.35
C LYS A 22 5.90 -14.31 12.20
N ASP A 23 6.85 -13.41 12.41
CA ASP A 23 6.72 -12.24 13.27
C ASP A 23 6.78 -10.92 12.48
N HIS A 24 7.10 -10.97 11.19
CA HIS A 24 7.25 -9.78 10.35
C HIS A 24 6.36 -9.83 9.10
N MET A 25 5.57 -8.77 8.93
CA MET A 25 4.71 -8.58 7.77
C MET A 25 4.87 -7.17 7.24
N MET A 26 4.87 -7.02 5.92
CA MET A 26 4.87 -5.72 5.26
C MET A 26 3.69 -5.64 4.31
N MET A 27 2.87 -4.61 4.50
CA MET A 27 1.80 -4.25 3.58
C MET A 27 2.23 -3.01 2.80
N GLU A 28 2.20 -3.09 1.49
CA GLU A 28 2.44 -1.96 0.59
C GLU A 28 1.16 -1.68 -0.19
N TRP A 29 0.81 -0.40 -0.29
CA TRP A 29 -0.35 0.06 -1.03
C TRP A 29 0.09 0.98 -2.15
N TYR A 30 -0.34 0.66 -3.36
CA TYR A 30 -0.01 1.40 -4.56
C TYR A 30 -1.28 1.90 -5.24
N GLU A 31 -1.32 3.18 -5.55
CA GLU A 31 -2.43 3.81 -6.27
C GLU A 31 -1.96 4.33 -7.61
N THR A 32 -2.80 4.18 -8.63
CA THR A 32 -2.52 4.73 -9.96
C THR A 32 -3.16 6.11 -10.11
N HIS A 33 -2.32 7.14 -10.19
CA HIS A 33 -2.73 8.53 -10.40
C HIS A 33 -2.22 9.00 -11.76
N GLY A 34 -3.10 9.51 -12.63
CA GLY A 34 -2.69 10.02 -13.96
C GLY A 34 -1.95 8.99 -14.83
N GLY A 35 -2.22 7.69 -14.64
CA GLY A 35 -1.55 6.60 -15.36
C GLY A 35 -0.20 6.16 -14.79
N GLN A 36 0.22 6.73 -13.66
CA GLN A 36 1.45 6.32 -12.95
C GLN A 36 1.10 5.69 -11.61
N GLU A 37 1.71 4.54 -11.32
CA GLU A 37 1.56 3.89 -10.03
C GLU A 37 2.52 4.52 -9.01
N LYS A 38 2.00 4.88 -7.84
CA LYS A 38 2.77 5.44 -6.72
C LYS A 38 2.46 4.68 -5.44
N LYS A 39 3.49 4.33 -4.66
CA LYS A 39 3.31 3.80 -3.30
C LYS A 39 2.78 4.92 -2.42
N THR A 40 1.57 4.75 -1.88
CA THR A 40 0.91 5.75 -1.02
C THR A 40 0.86 5.34 0.44
N MET A 41 0.91 4.04 0.73
CA MET A 41 1.03 3.54 2.10
C MET A 41 2.03 2.39 2.22
N GLU A 42 2.66 2.34 3.38
CA GLU A 42 3.48 1.22 3.82
C GLU A 42 3.23 0.98 5.30
N ILE A 43 2.94 -0.27 5.66
CA ILE A 43 2.82 -0.70 7.05
C ILE A 43 3.81 -1.83 7.28
N ALA A 44 4.81 -1.56 8.12
CA ALA A 44 5.73 -2.56 8.63
C ALA A 44 5.21 -3.05 10.00
N TYR A 45 4.76 -4.29 10.04
CA TYR A 45 4.30 -4.95 11.26
C TYR A 45 5.39 -5.88 11.80
N THR A 46 5.70 -5.70 13.08
CA THR A 46 6.52 -6.62 13.86
C THR A 46 5.73 -7.09 15.07
N ARG A 47 5.62 -8.41 15.23
CA ARG A 47 4.99 -9.02 16.38
C ARG A 47 5.90 -8.88 17.60
N ALA A 48 5.44 -8.15 18.61
CA ALA A 48 6.10 -8.16 19.91
C ALA A 48 6.01 -9.57 20.51
N GLY A 49 7.16 -10.17 20.81
CA GLY A 49 7.24 -11.48 21.46
C GLY A 49 6.46 -11.52 22.79
N LYS A 50 6.08 -12.72 23.23
CA LYS A 50 5.53 -12.89 24.59
C LYS A 50 6.59 -12.44 25.60
N LYS A 51 6.22 -11.52 26.49
CA LYS A 51 7.02 -11.16 27.68
C LYS A 51 7.14 -12.34 28.62
#